data_AF-A0A2V7XX82-F1
#
_entry.id   AF-A0A2V7XX82-F1
#
_cell.length_a   1.000
_cell.length_b   1.000
_cell.length_c   1.000
_cell.angle_alpha   90.00
_cell.angle_beta   90.00
_cell.angle_gamma   90.00
#
_symmetry.space_group_name_H-M   'P 1'
#
loop_
_entity.id
_entity.type
_entity.pdbx_description
1 polymer ?
#
loop_
_entity_poly.entity_id
_entity_poly.type
_entity_poly.pdbx_seq_one_letter_code
_entity_poly.pdbx_strand_id
1 'polypeptide(L)'
;MAYGYWRSGKDRDDAIFHLYFRENPFDGGYTIAAGLEEVVRYLESLQFGRDDLDFLATLNLFSEDFLRHLEDLRLTCDIDAMPEGTVVFPHEPLVRVIGPILQAQIVETALLNIINFQSLIATKAARVVYAAKGDPVIDFGLRRAQGVNGGHAASRATYIGGCAGTSNVLAGADFRIPVKGTHAHSWVMAFDSELEAFEKYAEVMPENCLFLIDTYNTLQGAARAIEVGKRLRQRGHEMIGVRLDSGDLAYLSKEIRKMLDAAGFPKAVIGASNELDEHLIASLKEQGAKIDLWGVGTKLVTAFDQPALGGVYKLSAIRPPGKEWQYRIKISEQAIKTSNPGMLQVRRFAGADMIFDQLGGEPVHTIVDPLDLTRRRNVPDNAAHEDLLVPIFRQGKRVYELPSIEQIRTRRAAQLDRFHDGVKRFVNPHRYPVGLEKNLFDLKTRLILEARGAAV
;
A
#
# COMPACT_ATOMS: atom_id res chain seq x y z
N MET A 1 -0.26 17.84 -22.68
CA MET A 1 -1.55 17.24 -23.07
C MET A 1 -2.73 18.16 -22.78
N ALA A 2 -2.89 18.66 -21.55
CA ALA A 2 -3.96 19.62 -21.18
C ALA A 2 -4.12 20.77 -22.20
N TYR A 3 -3.04 21.50 -22.48
CA TYR A 3 -3.04 22.56 -23.50
C TYR A 3 -3.45 22.08 -24.90
N GLY A 4 -3.06 20.85 -25.28
CA GLY A 4 -3.43 20.26 -26.56
C GLY A 4 -4.92 19.95 -26.66
N TYR A 5 -5.54 19.43 -25.59
CA TYR A 5 -6.99 19.25 -25.53
C TYR A 5 -7.72 20.59 -25.61
N TRP A 6 -7.28 21.58 -24.86
CA TRP A 6 -7.83 22.93 -24.88
C TRP A 6 -7.75 23.57 -26.27
N ARG A 7 -6.57 23.56 -26.89
CA ARG A 7 -6.34 24.14 -28.22
C ARG A 7 -7.06 23.38 -29.34
N SER A 8 -7.42 22.12 -29.13
CA SER A 8 -8.22 21.33 -30.08
C SER A 8 -9.72 21.35 -29.80
N GLY A 9 -10.17 22.13 -28.81
CA GLY A 9 -11.59 22.22 -28.43
C GLY A 9 -12.15 20.92 -27.83
N LYS A 10 -11.28 20.08 -27.26
CA LYS A 10 -11.62 18.80 -26.64
C LYS A 10 -11.63 18.84 -25.12
N ASP A 11 -11.20 19.93 -24.50
CA ASP A 11 -11.10 20.10 -23.05
C ASP A 11 -12.40 19.77 -22.30
N ARG A 12 -13.55 19.97 -22.96
CA ARG A 12 -14.90 19.73 -22.42
C ARG A 12 -15.49 18.37 -22.77
N ASP A 13 -14.80 17.53 -23.53
CA ASP A 13 -15.23 16.15 -23.74
C ASP A 13 -15.16 15.44 -22.38
N ASP A 14 -16.26 14.84 -21.93
CA ASP A 14 -16.22 14.00 -20.74
C ASP A 14 -15.42 12.73 -21.07
N ALA A 15 -14.57 12.30 -20.14
CA ALA A 15 -13.75 11.12 -20.29
C ALA A 15 -13.86 10.24 -19.04
N ILE A 16 -13.75 8.93 -19.25
CA ILE A 16 -13.65 7.95 -18.17
C ILE A 16 -12.24 7.37 -18.19
N PHE A 17 -11.53 7.53 -17.08
CA PHE A 17 -10.24 6.92 -16.86
C PHE A 17 -10.27 5.98 -15.66
N HIS A 18 -9.44 4.93 -15.74
CA HIS A 18 -9.26 3.97 -14.67
C HIS A 18 -7.78 3.83 -14.29
N LEU A 19 -7.51 3.85 -12.99
CA LEU A 19 -6.23 3.48 -12.38
C LEU A 19 -6.30 2.01 -11.95
N TYR A 20 -5.43 1.16 -12.47
CA TYR A 20 -5.32 -0.26 -12.09
C TYR A 20 -3.89 -0.75 -12.26
N PHE A 21 -3.57 -1.95 -11.77
CA PHE A 21 -2.27 -2.60 -11.99
C PHE A 21 -2.43 -3.95 -12.69
N ARG A 22 -1.35 -4.53 -13.22
CA ARG A 22 -1.41 -5.72 -14.10
C ARG A 22 -0.98 -7.02 -13.44
N GLU A 23 -0.20 -6.93 -12.38
CA GLU A 23 0.37 -8.09 -11.68
C GLU A 23 0.45 -7.76 -10.20
N ASN A 24 0.14 -8.73 -9.33
CA ASN A 24 0.36 -8.55 -7.90
C ASN A 24 1.86 -8.38 -7.65
N PRO A 25 2.27 -7.49 -6.72
CA PRO A 25 3.67 -7.31 -6.42
C PRO A 25 4.23 -8.51 -5.64
N PHE A 26 5.55 -8.68 -5.70
CA PHE A 26 6.32 -9.68 -4.95
C PHE A 26 5.94 -11.13 -5.29
N ASP A 27 5.53 -11.37 -6.55
CA ASP A 27 4.93 -12.62 -7.03
C ASP A 27 3.81 -13.13 -6.09
N GLY A 28 3.10 -12.17 -5.46
CA GLY A 28 2.12 -12.43 -4.42
C GLY A 28 0.74 -12.81 -4.95
N GLY A 29 -0.12 -13.28 -4.03
CA GLY A 29 -1.50 -13.62 -4.37
C GLY A 29 -2.48 -12.45 -4.29
N TYR A 30 -2.10 -11.32 -3.68
CA TYR A 30 -2.99 -10.19 -3.43
C TYR A 30 -2.23 -8.87 -3.33
N THR A 31 -2.97 -7.75 -3.41
CA THR A 31 -2.50 -6.39 -3.11
C THR A 31 -3.46 -5.73 -2.12
N ILE A 32 -3.00 -4.81 -1.27
CA ILE A 32 -3.84 -4.00 -0.37
C ILE A 32 -3.96 -2.59 -0.95
N ALA A 33 -5.19 -2.12 -1.18
CA ALA A 33 -5.44 -0.75 -1.60
C ALA A 33 -5.11 0.24 -0.47
N ALA A 34 -4.24 1.20 -0.76
CA ALA A 34 -3.88 2.30 0.14
C ALA A 34 -3.51 3.57 -0.64
N GLY A 35 -3.62 4.73 0.01
CA GLY A 35 -3.31 6.06 -0.52
C GLY A 35 -4.52 6.94 -0.81
N LEU A 36 -5.75 6.44 -0.64
CA LEU A 36 -6.96 7.20 -0.96
C LEU A 36 -7.11 8.47 -0.12
N GLU A 37 -6.76 8.44 1.17
CA GLU A 37 -6.77 9.65 2.01
C GLU A 37 -5.87 10.76 1.45
N GLU A 38 -4.67 10.42 0.99
CA GLU A 38 -3.74 11.39 0.39
C GLU A 38 -4.23 11.87 -0.98
N VAL A 39 -4.84 10.98 -1.78
CA VAL A 39 -5.55 11.37 -3.01
C VAL A 39 -6.65 12.39 -2.72
N VAL A 40 -7.47 12.17 -1.69
CA VAL A 40 -8.54 13.09 -1.32
C VAL A 40 -7.97 14.46 -0.94
N ARG A 41 -6.93 14.51 -0.09
CA ARG A 41 -6.27 15.77 0.29
C ARG A 41 -5.67 16.50 -0.91
N TYR A 42 -5.04 15.78 -1.83
CA TYR A 42 -4.51 16.34 -3.08
C TYR A 42 -5.63 16.94 -3.95
N LEU A 43 -6.73 16.23 -4.14
CA LEU A 43 -7.85 16.68 -4.97
C LEU A 43 -8.61 17.87 -4.36
N GLU A 44 -8.78 17.91 -3.04
CA GLU A 44 -9.40 19.05 -2.33
C GLU A 44 -8.56 20.33 -2.42
N SER A 45 -7.25 20.19 -2.56
CA SER A 45 -6.30 21.31 -2.68
C SER A 45 -5.89 21.61 -4.12
N LEU A 46 -6.47 20.93 -5.11
CA LEU A 46 -6.09 21.06 -6.52
C LEU A 46 -6.49 22.44 -7.06
N GLN A 47 -5.50 23.32 -7.17
CA GLN A 47 -5.61 24.64 -7.80
C GLN A 47 -4.23 25.06 -8.30
N PHE A 48 -4.18 25.85 -9.37
CA PHE A 48 -2.94 26.48 -9.82
C PHE A 48 -2.73 27.78 -9.05
N GLY A 49 -1.64 27.86 -8.29
CA GLY A 49 -1.24 29.07 -7.60
C GLY A 49 -0.61 30.09 -8.54
N ARG A 50 -0.47 31.33 -8.06
CA ARG A 50 0.17 32.40 -8.85
C ARG A 50 1.59 32.03 -9.26
N ASP A 51 2.37 31.48 -8.32
CA ASP A 51 3.75 31.05 -8.56
C ASP A 51 3.85 29.93 -9.61
N ASP A 52 2.88 28.99 -9.63
CA ASP A 52 2.81 27.94 -10.65
C ASP A 52 2.58 28.53 -12.04
N LEU A 53 1.64 29.47 -12.15
CA LEU A 53 1.29 30.13 -13.41
C LEU A 53 2.43 31.02 -13.93
N ASP A 54 3.08 31.77 -13.03
CA ASP A 54 4.24 32.59 -13.37
C ASP A 54 5.40 31.70 -13.86
N PHE A 55 5.64 30.55 -13.23
CA PHE A 55 6.61 29.57 -13.73
C PHE A 55 6.20 29.03 -15.11
N LEU A 56 4.96 28.59 -15.30
CA LEU A 56 4.49 28.06 -16.58
C LEU A 56 4.61 29.09 -17.72
N ALA A 57 4.41 30.38 -17.43
CA ALA A 57 4.60 31.46 -18.39
C ALA A 57 6.06 31.55 -18.87
N THR A 58 7.04 31.35 -17.97
CA THR A 58 8.48 31.42 -18.32
C THR A 58 8.91 30.36 -19.34
N LEU A 59 8.14 29.26 -19.46
CA LEU A 59 8.44 28.19 -20.41
C LEU A 59 8.17 28.60 -21.87
N ASN A 60 7.38 29.67 -22.12
CA ASN A 60 6.97 30.11 -23.46
C ASN A 60 6.30 29.02 -24.32
N LEU A 61 5.68 28.03 -23.68
CA LEU A 61 4.99 26.90 -24.34
C LEU A 61 3.46 27.08 -24.40
N PHE A 62 2.91 27.98 -23.59
CA PHE A 62 1.48 28.11 -23.33
C PHE A 62 0.99 29.53 -23.62
N SER A 63 -0.20 29.66 -24.21
CA SER A 63 -0.82 30.97 -24.42
C SER A 63 -1.30 31.57 -23.09
N GLU A 64 -1.36 32.90 -23.02
CA GLU A 64 -1.91 33.59 -21.85
C GLU A 64 -3.37 33.20 -21.55
N ASP A 65 -4.18 32.98 -22.59
CA ASP A 65 -5.57 32.51 -22.43
C ASP A 65 -5.64 31.14 -21.74
N PHE A 66 -4.69 30.25 -22.04
CA PHE A 66 -4.64 28.95 -21.38
C PHE A 66 -4.17 29.09 -19.92
N LEU A 67 -3.22 29.98 -19.63
CA LEU A 67 -2.80 30.24 -18.26
C LEU A 67 -3.95 30.81 -17.42
N ARG A 68 -4.75 31.75 -17.98
CA ARG A 68 -6.00 32.22 -17.35
C ARG A 68 -7.00 31.08 -17.14
N HIS A 69 -7.13 30.18 -18.12
CA HIS A 69 -7.98 28.99 -17.96
C HIS A 69 -7.53 28.07 -16.82
N LEU A 70 -6.22 27.92 -16.58
CA LEU A 70 -5.68 27.16 -15.46
C LEU A 70 -5.92 27.84 -14.10
N GLU A 71 -5.86 29.17 -14.04
CA GLU A 71 -6.14 29.95 -12.82
C GLU A 71 -7.55 29.69 -12.28
N ASP A 72 -8.53 29.65 -13.17
CA ASP A 72 -9.94 29.39 -12.86
C ASP A 72 -10.27 27.90 -12.70
N LEU A 73 -9.32 27.01 -13.02
CA LEU A 73 -9.56 25.57 -12.99
C LEU A 73 -9.86 25.12 -11.56
N ARG A 74 -11.04 24.53 -11.38
CA ARG A 74 -11.43 23.80 -10.16
C ARG A 74 -11.88 22.41 -10.56
N LEU A 75 -11.60 21.45 -9.69
CA LEU A 75 -12.02 20.07 -9.90
C LEU A 75 -13.56 20.03 -10.03
N THR A 76 -14.06 19.42 -11.10
CA THR A 76 -15.47 19.14 -11.33
C THR A 76 -15.73 17.67 -11.66
N CYS A 77 -14.69 16.84 -11.67
CA CYS A 77 -14.80 15.41 -11.93
C CYS A 77 -15.59 14.69 -10.82
N ASP A 78 -16.32 13.65 -11.23
CA ASP A 78 -16.76 12.58 -10.37
C ASP A 78 -15.63 11.56 -10.21
N ILE A 79 -15.40 11.10 -8.99
CA ILE A 79 -14.34 10.14 -8.69
C ILE A 79 -14.92 9.03 -7.81
N ASP A 80 -14.72 7.79 -8.24
CA ASP A 80 -15.00 6.59 -7.45
C ASP A 80 -13.70 5.87 -7.15
N ALA A 81 -13.58 5.25 -5.98
CA ALA A 81 -12.39 4.49 -5.63
C ALA A 81 -12.72 3.33 -4.68
N MET A 82 -11.83 2.34 -4.65
CA MET A 82 -11.89 1.30 -3.64
C MET A 82 -11.46 1.84 -2.27
N PRO A 83 -12.22 1.62 -1.18
CA PRO A 83 -11.83 2.04 0.17
C PRO A 83 -10.47 1.42 0.58
N GLU A 84 -9.66 2.16 1.35
CA GLU A 84 -8.37 1.65 1.83
C GLU A 84 -8.54 0.41 2.72
N GLY A 85 -7.53 -0.48 2.69
CA GLY A 85 -7.60 -1.77 3.36
C GLY A 85 -8.39 -2.83 2.60
N THR A 86 -9.00 -2.49 1.46
CA THR A 86 -9.57 -3.49 0.55
C THR A 86 -8.46 -4.35 -0.06
N VAL A 87 -8.62 -5.67 -0.06
CA VAL A 87 -7.77 -6.57 -0.85
C VAL A 87 -8.16 -6.40 -2.32
N VAL A 88 -7.21 -6.22 -3.22
CA VAL A 88 -7.44 -5.93 -4.65
C VAL A 88 -6.53 -6.77 -5.52
N PHE A 89 -6.93 -6.94 -6.77
CA PHE A 89 -6.27 -7.83 -7.73
C PHE A 89 -5.98 -7.15 -9.06
N PRO A 90 -5.13 -7.76 -9.91
CA PRO A 90 -4.82 -7.23 -11.22
C PRO A 90 -6.04 -6.93 -12.07
N HIS A 91 -5.96 -5.86 -12.87
CA HIS A 91 -6.96 -5.38 -13.81
C HIS A 91 -8.24 -4.80 -13.20
N GLU A 92 -8.42 -4.89 -11.88
CA GLU A 92 -9.49 -4.20 -11.18
C GLU A 92 -9.23 -2.69 -11.14
N PRO A 93 -10.19 -1.83 -11.53
CA PRO A 93 -10.07 -0.40 -11.34
C PRO A 93 -10.03 -0.04 -9.85
N LEU A 94 -8.91 0.49 -9.35
CA LEU A 94 -8.78 1.00 -7.99
C LEU A 94 -9.38 2.39 -7.85
N VAL A 95 -9.22 3.23 -8.89
CA VAL A 95 -9.77 4.58 -8.98
C VAL A 95 -10.37 4.76 -10.36
N ARG A 96 -11.55 5.38 -10.42
CA ARG A 96 -12.25 5.77 -11.64
C ARG A 96 -12.51 7.27 -11.61
N VAL A 97 -12.10 7.97 -12.64
CA VAL A 97 -12.26 9.43 -12.79
C VAL A 97 -13.15 9.69 -14.01
N ILE A 98 -14.23 10.45 -13.81
CA ILE A 98 -15.23 10.78 -14.81
C ILE A 98 -15.38 12.31 -14.85
N GLY A 99 -15.24 12.91 -16.03
CA GLY A 99 -15.47 14.35 -16.22
C GLY A 99 -14.63 14.94 -17.34
N PRO A 100 -14.46 16.27 -17.41
CA PRO A 100 -13.73 16.92 -18.48
C PRO A 100 -12.34 16.33 -18.68
N ILE A 101 -12.00 15.90 -19.90
CA ILE A 101 -10.77 15.17 -20.21
C ILE A 101 -9.52 15.94 -19.79
N LEU A 102 -9.56 17.27 -19.86
CA LEU A 102 -8.45 18.11 -19.42
C LEU A 102 -8.15 17.90 -17.93
N GLN A 103 -9.17 17.92 -17.07
CA GLN A 103 -9.02 17.72 -15.63
C GLN A 103 -8.66 16.27 -15.30
N ALA A 104 -9.38 15.32 -15.90
CA ALA A 104 -9.13 13.89 -15.70
C ALA A 104 -7.71 13.47 -16.14
N GLN A 105 -7.11 14.20 -17.08
CA GLN A 105 -5.73 13.99 -17.52
C GLN A 105 -4.69 14.61 -16.59
N ILE A 106 -4.97 15.78 -15.98
CA ILE A 106 -4.03 16.46 -15.07
C ILE A 106 -3.79 15.63 -13.81
N VAL A 107 -4.84 14.98 -13.29
CA VAL A 107 -4.74 14.21 -12.03
C VAL A 107 -4.00 12.89 -12.17
N GLU A 108 -3.81 12.36 -13.40
CA GLU A 108 -3.22 11.04 -13.65
C GLU A 108 -1.92 10.80 -12.87
N THR A 109 -0.97 11.72 -12.96
CA THR A 109 0.38 11.52 -12.42
C THR A 109 0.39 11.45 -10.90
N ALA A 110 -0.34 12.35 -10.23
CA ALA A 110 -0.43 12.36 -8.77
C ALA A 110 -1.15 11.11 -8.25
N LEU A 111 -2.28 10.74 -8.86
CA LEU A 111 -3.02 9.53 -8.49
C LEU A 111 -2.14 8.27 -8.63
N LEU A 112 -1.41 8.14 -9.73
CA LEU A 112 -0.47 7.04 -9.93
C LEU A 112 0.65 7.04 -8.89
N ASN A 113 1.23 8.18 -8.58
CA ASN A 113 2.32 8.25 -7.60
C ASN A 113 1.85 7.79 -6.22
N ILE A 114 0.74 8.34 -5.75
CA ILE A 114 0.19 8.07 -4.41
C ILE A 114 -0.28 6.61 -4.28
N ILE A 115 -1.19 6.17 -5.16
CA ILE A 115 -1.84 4.86 -5.05
C ILE A 115 -0.84 3.72 -5.26
N ASN A 116 0.08 3.84 -6.24
CA ASN A 116 1.06 2.78 -6.48
C ASN A 116 1.99 2.59 -5.29
N PHE A 117 2.55 3.68 -4.77
CA PHE A 117 3.52 3.59 -3.69
C PHE A 117 2.88 3.06 -2.40
N GLN A 118 1.77 3.67 -1.96
CA GLN A 118 1.15 3.26 -0.70
C GLN A 118 0.58 1.84 -0.77
N SER A 119 -0.05 1.44 -1.89
CA SER A 119 -0.56 0.06 -2.04
C SER A 119 0.57 -0.98 -2.07
N LEU A 120 1.71 -0.66 -2.69
CA LEU A 120 2.90 -1.51 -2.69
C LEU A 120 3.44 -1.73 -1.27
N ILE A 121 3.64 -0.64 -0.52
CA ILE A 121 4.21 -0.70 0.84
C ILE A 121 3.24 -1.36 1.82
N ALA A 122 1.93 -1.07 1.74
CA ALA A 122 0.91 -1.74 2.54
C ALA A 122 0.89 -3.25 2.27
N THR A 123 1.07 -3.65 1.01
CA THR A 123 1.16 -5.08 0.63
C THR A 123 2.44 -5.73 1.16
N LYS A 124 3.59 -5.06 1.06
CA LYS A 124 4.85 -5.58 1.63
C LYS A 124 4.74 -5.76 3.14
N ALA A 125 4.19 -4.78 3.84
CA ALA A 125 3.94 -4.85 5.28
C ALA A 125 3.01 -6.01 5.65
N ALA A 126 1.91 -6.21 4.91
CA ALA A 126 0.99 -7.32 5.16
C ALA A 126 1.68 -8.69 5.02
N ARG A 127 2.59 -8.85 4.05
CA ARG A 127 3.41 -10.06 3.88
C ARG A 127 4.38 -10.27 5.05
N VAL A 128 5.09 -9.22 5.46
CA VAL A 128 6.03 -9.28 6.60
C VAL A 128 5.29 -9.62 7.90
N VAL A 129 4.13 -9.01 8.16
CA VAL A 129 3.29 -9.28 9.33
C VAL A 129 2.75 -10.71 9.31
N TYR A 130 2.37 -11.22 8.13
CA TYR A 130 1.94 -12.61 7.98
C TYR A 130 3.07 -13.59 8.35
N ALA A 131 4.32 -13.31 7.94
CA ALA A 131 5.49 -14.11 8.31
C ALA A 131 5.78 -14.10 9.81
N ALA A 132 5.49 -12.99 10.49
CA ALA A 132 5.70 -12.81 11.93
C ALA A 132 4.74 -13.64 12.81
N LYS A 133 3.71 -14.29 12.24
CA LYS A 133 2.80 -15.24 12.94
C LYS A 133 2.28 -14.69 14.28
N GLY A 134 1.80 -13.44 14.29
CA GLY A 134 1.20 -12.80 15.46
C GLY A 134 2.14 -11.91 16.27
N ASP A 135 3.46 -12.02 16.08
CA ASP A 135 4.41 -11.13 16.74
C ASP A 135 4.32 -9.71 16.17
N PRO A 136 4.50 -8.67 17.00
CA PRO A 136 4.57 -7.30 16.53
C PRO A 136 5.74 -7.07 15.56
N VAL A 137 5.43 -6.40 14.45
CA VAL A 137 6.40 -5.87 13.48
C VAL A 137 6.43 -4.35 13.57
N ILE A 138 7.61 -3.75 13.69
CA ILE A 138 7.79 -2.30 13.78
C ILE A 138 8.53 -1.79 12.54
N ASP A 139 8.02 -0.69 11.97
CA ASP A 139 8.67 0.04 10.88
C ASP A 139 9.87 0.86 11.41
N PHE A 140 11.08 0.41 11.08
CA PHE A 140 12.36 1.11 11.35
C PHE A 140 13.01 1.66 10.07
N GLY A 141 12.22 1.81 9.00
CA GLY A 141 12.73 2.09 7.67
C GLY A 141 13.02 3.55 7.37
N LEU A 142 12.55 4.52 8.15
CA LEU A 142 12.56 5.94 7.80
C LEU A 142 13.91 6.44 7.22
N ARG A 143 15.04 6.04 7.82
CA ARG A 143 16.39 6.45 7.39
C ARG A 143 16.84 5.92 6.01
N ARG A 144 16.09 4.99 5.42
CA ARG A 144 16.33 4.38 4.10
C ARG A 144 15.19 4.63 3.11
N ALA A 145 14.15 5.36 3.54
CA ALA A 145 13.03 5.67 2.69
C ALA A 145 13.44 6.58 1.51
N GLN A 146 12.68 6.51 0.41
CA GLN A 146 12.95 7.28 -0.79
C GLN A 146 12.44 8.73 -0.64
N GLY A 147 13.23 9.56 0.04
CA GLY A 147 12.90 10.96 0.32
C GLY A 147 11.96 11.13 1.52
N VAL A 148 11.77 12.39 1.94
CA VAL A 148 11.01 12.73 3.16
C VAL A 148 9.54 12.32 3.04
N ASN A 149 8.89 12.66 1.93
CA ASN A 149 7.50 12.26 1.68
C ASN A 149 7.36 10.74 1.55
N GLY A 150 8.33 10.07 0.92
CA GLY A 150 8.35 8.61 0.83
C GLY A 150 8.42 7.94 2.19
N GLY A 151 9.19 8.48 3.14
CA GLY A 151 9.25 7.99 4.51
C GLY A 151 7.95 8.20 5.29
N HIS A 152 7.31 9.35 5.13
CA HIS A 152 6.04 9.67 5.79
C HIS A 152 4.89 8.79 5.28
N ALA A 153 4.71 8.71 3.96
CA ALA A 153 3.70 7.89 3.33
C ALA A 153 3.94 6.38 3.58
N ALA A 154 5.21 5.93 3.60
CA ALA A 154 5.53 4.54 3.91
C ALA A 154 5.16 4.18 5.36
N SER A 155 5.45 5.02 6.34
CA SER A 155 5.08 4.73 7.74
C SER A 155 3.56 4.61 7.92
N ARG A 156 2.76 5.40 7.20
CA ARG A 156 1.30 5.23 7.15
C ARG A 156 0.90 3.91 6.50
N ALA A 157 1.44 3.62 5.32
CA ALA A 157 1.11 2.42 4.55
C ALA A 157 1.53 1.12 5.27
N THR A 158 2.70 1.10 5.93
CA THR A 158 3.14 -0.07 6.71
C THR A 158 2.21 -0.32 7.90
N TYR A 159 1.72 0.74 8.54
CA TYR A 159 0.70 0.62 9.57
C TYR A 159 -0.62 0.10 8.99
N ILE A 160 -1.09 0.56 7.84
CA ILE A 160 -2.29 -0.04 7.20
C ILE A 160 -2.08 -1.54 6.90
N GLY A 161 -0.90 -1.89 6.39
CA GLY A 161 -0.50 -3.26 6.09
C GLY A 161 -0.34 -4.17 7.31
N GLY A 162 -0.14 -3.59 8.50
CA GLY A 162 -0.30 -4.28 9.78
C GLY A 162 0.80 -4.14 10.80
N CYS A 163 1.88 -3.42 10.50
CA CYS A 163 2.94 -3.14 11.47
C CYS A 163 2.34 -2.55 12.76
N ALA A 164 2.82 -2.96 13.93
CA ALA A 164 2.29 -2.52 15.23
C ALA A 164 2.71 -1.09 15.62
N GLY A 165 3.68 -0.51 14.91
CA GLY A 165 4.14 0.86 15.13
C GLY A 165 5.25 1.27 14.17
N THR A 166 5.74 2.50 14.34
CA THR A 166 6.83 3.08 13.55
C THR A 166 7.84 3.81 14.42
N SER A 167 9.08 3.93 13.95
CA SER A 167 10.09 4.85 14.51
C SER A 167 9.91 6.30 14.06
N ASN A 168 9.06 6.56 13.07
CA ASN A 168 8.84 7.89 12.52
C ASN A 168 7.92 8.72 13.44
N VAL A 169 8.52 9.62 14.23
CA VAL A 169 7.79 10.48 15.17
C VAL A 169 6.77 11.38 14.47
N LEU A 170 7.09 11.91 13.28
CA LEU A 170 6.17 12.76 12.51
C LEU A 170 4.94 11.97 12.06
N ALA A 171 5.12 10.75 11.55
CA ALA A 171 4.00 9.88 11.21
C ALA A 171 3.14 9.51 12.44
N GLY A 172 3.78 9.36 13.61
CA GLY A 172 3.07 9.20 14.88
C GLY A 172 2.19 10.39 15.23
N ALA A 173 2.68 11.62 15.04
CA ALA A 173 1.93 12.85 15.28
C ALA A 173 0.75 13.02 14.30
N ASP A 174 1.01 12.84 13.00
CA ASP A 174 0.03 13.15 11.95
C ASP A 174 -1.05 12.08 11.80
N PHE A 175 -0.69 10.80 12.01
CA PHE A 175 -1.58 9.66 11.79
C PHE A 175 -1.96 8.91 13.07
N ARG A 176 -1.47 9.36 14.24
CA ARG A 176 -1.69 8.70 15.55
C ARG A 176 -1.20 7.25 15.58
N ILE A 177 -0.17 6.95 14.81
CA ILE A 177 0.48 5.63 14.80
C ILE A 177 1.31 5.47 16.08
N PRO A 178 1.27 4.32 16.76
CA PRO A 178 2.15 4.06 17.90
C PRO A 178 3.63 4.23 17.53
N VAL A 179 4.29 5.18 18.20
CA VAL A 179 5.73 5.40 18.04
C VAL A 179 6.49 4.42 18.92
N LYS A 180 7.46 3.73 18.33
CA LYS A 180 8.31 2.75 19.02
C LYS A 180 9.78 3.02 18.70
N GLY A 181 10.60 3.01 19.75
CA GLY A 181 12.04 3.17 19.68
C GLY A 181 12.66 3.12 21.07
N THR A 182 13.91 2.66 21.15
CA THR A 182 14.71 2.70 22.38
C THR A 182 15.98 3.49 22.13
N HIS A 183 17.16 2.89 22.27
CA HIS A 183 18.44 3.51 21.99
C HIS A 183 19.15 2.84 20.80
N ALA A 184 20.18 3.50 20.30
CA ALA A 184 21.04 3.03 19.20
C ALA A 184 22.44 2.70 19.72
N HIS A 185 23.28 2.13 18.86
CA HIS A 185 24.70 1.87 19.18
C HIS A 185 25.44 3.15 19.60
N SER A 186 25.10 4.31 19.02
CA SER A 186 25.72 5.58 19.38
C SER A 186 25.52 5.96 20.86
N TRP A 187 24.41 5.55 21.48
CA TRP A 187 24.22 5.72 22.92
C TRP A 187 25.21 4.86 23.70
N VAL A 188 25.34 3.58 23.34
CA VAL A 188 26.26 2.65 24.02
C VAL A 188 27.72 3.09 23.88
N MET A 189 28.09 3.57 22.69
CA MET A 189 29.44 4.04 22.39
C MET A 189 29.81 5.39 23.04
N ALA A 190 28.83 6.12 23.59
CA ALA A 190 29.06 7.41 24.23
C ALA A 190 29.59 7.29 25.68
N PHE A 191 29.65 6.08 26.22
CA PHE A 191 30.13 5.78 27.57
C PHE A 191 31.38 4.90 27.54
N ASP A 192 32.15 4.90 28.62
CA ASP A 192 33.38 4.11 28.73
C ASP A 192 33.11 2.60 28.78
N SER A 193 31.89 2.21 29.17
CA SER A 193 31.47 0.81 29.15
C SER A 193 30.01 0.61 28.76
N GLU A 194 29.72 -0.56 28.16
CA GLU A 194 28.35 -0.97 27.82
C GLU A 194 27.45 -1.10 29.06
N LEU A 195 28.01 -1.52 30.20
CA LEU A 195 27.28 -1.61 31.46
C LEU A 195 26.82 -0.23 31.93
N GLU A 196 27.73 0.75 31.95
CA GLU A 196 27.42 2.13 32.31
C GLU A 196 26.32 2.70 31.41
N ALA A 197 26.40 2.48 30.09
CA ALA A 197 25.38 2.95 29.16
C ALA A 197 23.98 2.38 29.46
N PHE A 198 23.89 1.10 29.82
CA PHE A 198 22.63 0.46 30.19
C PHE A 198 22.10 0.97 31.53
N GLU A 199 22.96 1.14 32.53
CA GLU A 199 22.59 1.71 33.83
C GLU A 199 22.04 3.13 33.69
N LYS A 200 22.76 3.98 32.94
CA LYS A 200 22.34 5.35 32.67
C LYS A 200 21.03 5.39 31.91
N TYR A 201 20.83 4.51 30.92
CA TYR A 201 19.56 4.43 30.20
C TYR A 201 18.41 4.00 31.11
N ALA A 202 18.62 3.01 31.98
CA ALA A 202 17.64 2.53 32.94
C ALA A 202 17.30 3.57 34.03
N GLU A 203 18.24 4.44 34.38
CA GLU A 203 18.00 5.58 35.27
C GLU A 203 17.07 6.62 34.66
N VAL A 204 17.27 6.97 33.38
CA VAL A 204 16.53 8.05 32.72
C VAL A 204 15.22 7.60 32.08
N MET A 205 15.14 6.34 31.64
CA MET A 205 14.00 5.78 30.89
C MET A 205 13.57 4.40 31.46
N PRO A 206 13.23 4.31 32.76
CA PRO A 206 13.00 3.03 33.43
C PRO A 206 11.87 2.18 32.82
N GLU A 207 10.85 2.82 32.23
CA GLU A 207 9.70 2.15 31.59
C GLU A 207 9.97 1.68 30.14
N ASN A 208 11.11 2.05 29.54
CA ASN A 208 11.42 1.78 28.13
C ASN A 208 12.72 1.00 27.93
N CYS A 209 13.04 0.09 28.85
CA CYS A 209 14.29 -0.67 28.87
C CYS A 209 14.27 -1.91 27.95
N LEU A 210 14.43 -1.69 26.64
CA LEU A 210 14.80 -2.73 25.66
C LEU A 210 16.24 -2.47 25.19
N PHE A 211 17.19 -3.17 25.81
CA PHE A 211 18.63 -2.89 25.66
C PHE A 211 19.21 -3.47 24.37
N LEU A 212 19.95 -2.66 23.61
CA LEU A 212 20.70 -3.12 22.43
C LEU A 212 22.04 -3.75 22.87
N ILE A 213 22.18 -5.07 22.69
CA ILE A 213 23.21 -5.87 23.39
C ILE A 213 24.39 -6.33 22.51
N ASP A 214 24.41 -5.98 21.23
CA ASP A 214 25.38 -6.49 20.27
C ASP A 214 26.37 -5.41 19.79
N THR A 215 26.64 -4.40 20.61
CA THR A 215 27.64 -3.36 20.28
C THR A 215 29.07 -3.92 20.28
N TYR A 216 29.38 -4.82 21.22
CA TYR A 216 30.72 -5.41 21.34
C TYR A 216 30.72 -6.94 21.34
N ASN A 217 29.96 -7.56 22.26
CA ASN A 217 29.80 -9.01 22.34
C ASN A 217 28.39 -9.33 22.84
N THR A 218 27.58 -9.95 21.99
CA THR A 218 26.14 -10.15 22.23
C THR A 218 25.81 -10.90 23.52
N LEU A 219 26.52 -12.00 23.82
CA LEU A 219 26.22 -12.80 25.01
C LEU A 219 26.69 -12.09 26.29
N GLN A 220 27.83 -11.40 26.25
CA GLN A 220 28.24 -10.56 27.38
C GLN A 220 27.32 -9.35 27.56
N GLY A 221 26.85 -8.73 26.48
CA GLY A 221 25.87 -7.66 26.50
C GLY A 221 24.54 -8.12 27.10
N ALA A 222 24.08 -9.33 26.77
CA ALA A 222 22.91 -9.93 27.42
C ALA A 222 23.12 -10.13 28.92
N ALA A 223 24.31 -10.59 29.35
CA ALA A 223 24.63 -10.73 30.77
C ALA A 223 24.61 -9.38 31.51
N ARG A 224 25.17 -8.32 30.90
CA ARG A 224 25.12 -6.94 31.42
C ARG A 224 23.69 -6.41 31.49
N ALA A 225 22.88 -6.61 30.45
CA ALA A 225 21.48 -6.21 30.44
C ALA A 225 20.67 -6.91 31.55
N ILE A 226 20.94 -8.20 31.80
CA ILE A 226 20.35 -8.95 32.92
C ILE A 226 20.75 -8.35 34.28
N GLU A 227 22.03 -7.99 34.44
CA GLU A 227 22.53 -7.36 35.66
C GLU A 227 21.79 -6.04 35.93
N VAL A 228 21.70 -5.18 34.93
CA VAL A 228 20.96 -3.91 35.02
C VAL A 228 19.47 -4.14 35.24
N GLY A 229 18.87 -5.11 34.55
CA GLY A 229 17.47 -5.50 34.73
C GLY A 229 17.14 -5.92 36.16
N LYS A 230 18.05 -6.63 36.85
CA LYS A 230 17.87 -6.98 38.27
C LYS A 230 17.89 -5.75 39.17
N ARG A 231 18.80 -4.81 38.92
CA ARG A 231 18.87 -3.52 39.64
C ARG A 231 17.61 -2.68 39.38
N LEU A 232 17.10 -2.68 38.14
CA LEU A 232 15.86 -2.02 37.76
C LEU A 232 14.66 -2.61 38.51
N ARG A 233 14.59 -3.95 38.64
CA ARG A 233 13.57 -4.64 39.45
C ARG A 233 13.60 -4.28 40.92
N GLN A 234 14.79 -4.11 41.51
CA GLN A 234 14.92 -3.63 42.90
C GLN A 234 14.38 -2.21 43.09
N ARG A 235 14.33 -1.40 42.03
CA ARG A 235 13.76 -0.05 42.03
C ARG A 235 12.26 -0.02 41.70
N GLY A 236 11.62 -1.17 41.54
CA GLY A 236 10.18 -1.28 41.27
C GLY A 236 9.77 -1.24 39.80
N HIS A 237 10.72 -1.30 38.86
CA HIS A 237 10.46 -1.31 37.42
C HIS A 237 10.88 -2.65 36.80
N GLU A 238 10.39 -2.99 35.61
CA GLU A 238 10.75 -4.24 34.93
C GLU A 238 11.37 -3.93 33.57
N MET A 239 12.44 -4.66 33.19
CA MET A 239 13.01 -4.49 31.85
C MET A 239 12.03 -5.02 30.80
N ILE A 240 11.90 -4.30 29.69
CA ILE A 240 11.13 -4.80 28.53
C ILE A 240 11.86 -6.00 27.93
N GLY A 241 13.18 -5.92 27.77
CA GLY A 241 13.95 -6.99 27.17
C GLY A 241 15.29 -6.59 26.57
N VAL A 242 15.71 -7.32 25.53
CA VAL A 242 16.92 -7.04 24.76
C VAL A 242 16.66 -7.01 23.26
N ARG A 243 17.51 -6.30 22.50
CA ARG A 243 17.47 -6.20 21.03
C ARG A 243 18.77 -6.68 20.41
N LEU A 244 18.65 -7.48 19.36
CA LEU A 244 19.70 -7.95 18.45
C LEU A 244 19.64 -7.17 17.13
N ASP A 245 20.77 -6.75 16.59
CA ASP A 245 20.89 -6.12 15.27
C ASP A 245 21.95 -6.80 14.36
N SER A 246 22.52 -7.93 14.78
CA SER A 246 23.59 -8.62 14.04
C SER A 246 23.77 -10.08 14.48
N GLY A 247 24.61 -10.82 13.74
CA GLY A 247 24.96 -12.21 14.03
C GLY A 247 23.90 -13.24 13.58
N ASP A 248 24.09 -14.50 13.99
CA ASP A 248 23.10 -15.56 13.77
C ASP A 248 21.93 -15.38 14.74
N LEU A 249 20.87 -14.73 14.27
CA LEU A 249 19.68 -14.40 15.05
C LEU A 249 18.98 -15.65 15.62
N ALA A 250 19.01 -16.78 14.91
CA ALA A 250 18.34 -18.00 15.36
C ALA A 250 19.11 -18.65 16.53
N TYR A 251 20.44 -18.74 16.42
CA TYR A 251 21.29 -19.23 17.49
C TYR A 251 21.29 -18.29 18.71
N LEU A 252 21.58 -17.00 18.48
CA LEU A 252 21.73 -16.02 19.55
C LEU A 252 20.44 -15.85 20.34
N SER A 253 19.27 -15.78 19.69
CA SER A 253 18.00 -15.64 20.40
C SER A 253 17.72 -16.82 21.34
N LYS A 254 18.08 -18.06 20.95
CA LYS A 254 17.91 -19.25 21.79
C LYS A 254 18.81 -19.22 23.02
N GLU A 255 20.08 -18.84 22.87
CA GLU A 255 21.00 -18.73 24.00
C GLU A 255 20.60 -17.60 24.95
N ILE A 256 20.22 -16.44 24.41
CA ILE A 256 19.72 -15.31 25.19
C ILE A 256 18.45 -15.67 25.95
N ARG A 257 17.51 -16.40 25.33
CA ARG A 257 16.29 -16.86 25.99
C ARG A 257 16.62 -17.71 27.22
N LYS A 258 17.55 -18.67 27.11
CA LYS A 258 18.02 -19.48 28.25
C LYS A 258 18.61 -18.61 29.35
N MET A 259 19.44 -17.61 28.99
CA MET A 259 20.07 -16.70 29.96
C MET A 259 19.03 -15.85 30.71
N LEU A 260 18.07 -15.27 29.98
CA LEU A 260 16.99 -14.47 30.57
C LEU A 260 16.10 -15.32 31.49
N ASP A 261 15.74 -16.53 31.07
CA ASP A 261 14.88 -17.43 31.86
C ASP A 261 15.59 -17.86 33.15
N ALA A 262 16.85 -18.28 33.05
CA ALA A 262 17.66 -18.65 34.22
C ALA A 262 17.87 -17.48 35.19
N ALA A 263 17.88 -16.24 34.67
CA ALA A 263 17.99 -15.04 35.47
C ALA A 263 16.66 -14.51 36.04
N GLY A 264 15.53 -15.18 35.75
CA GLY A 264 14.21 -14.81 36.25
C GLY A 264 13.51 -13.72 35.43
N PHE A 265 13.78 -13.63 34.13
CA PHE A 265 13.11 -12.73 33.17
C PHE A 265 12.35 -13.49 32.07
N PRO A 266 11.46 -14.45 32.39
CA PRO A 266 10.78 -15.28 31.38
C PRO A 266 9.84 -14.49 30.45
N LYS A 267 9.47 -13.26 30.83
CA LYS A 267 8.61 -12.37 30.05
C LYS A 267 9.38 -11.30 29.26
N ALA A 268 10.70 -11.20 29.44
CA ALA A 268 11.50 -10.22 28.71
C ALA A 268 11.47 -10.51 27.21
N VAL A 269 11.15 -9.51 26.40
CA VAL A 269 11.08 -9.61 24.94
C VAL A 269 12.47 -9.71 24.33
N ILE A 270 12.63 -10.55 23.32
CA ILE A 270 13.81 -10.54 22.44
C ILE A 270 13.39 -9.89 21.12
N GLY A 271 13.83 -8.66 20.90
CA GLY A 271 13.68 -7.96 19.64
C GLY A 271 14.80 -8.27 18.67
N ALA A 272 14.49 -8.35 17.38
CA ALA A 272 15.50 -8.44 16.33
C ALA A 272 15.27 -7.38 15.25
N SER A 273 16.34 -6.73 14.85
CA SER A 273 16.48 -6.00 13.59
C SER A 273 17.69 -6.58 12.83
N ASN A 274 17.82 -6.26 11.53
CA ASN A 274 18.94 -6.54 10.60
C ASN A 274 18.47 -7.12 9.26
N GLU A 275 18.28 -6.27 8.25
CA GLU A 275 17.95 -6.66 6.86
C GLU A 275 16.85 -7.74 6.72
N LEU A 276 15.90 -7.70 7.64
CA LEU A 276 14.75 -8.60 7.72
C LEU A 276 13.77 -8.36 6.57
N ASP A 277 13.14 -9.43 6.12
CA ASP A 277 11.97 -9.45 5.23
C ASP A 277 11.08 -10.65 5.59
N GLU A 278 9.97 -10.82 4.88
CA GLU A 278 9.03 -11.92 5.11
C GLU A 278 9.65 -13.32 4.97
N HIS A 279 10.67 -13.48 4.13
CA HIS A 279 11.31 -14.77 3.88
C HIS A 279 12.27 -15.13 5.00
N LEU A 280 13.11 -14.18 5.42
CA LEU A 280 14.03 -14.37 6.54
C LEU A 280 13.28 -14.56 7.85
N ILE A 281 12.23 -13.77 8.11
CA ILE A 281 11.39 -13.94 9.31
C ILE A 281 10.74 -15.33 9.33
N ALA A 282 10.18 -15.79 8.20
CA ALA A 282 9.60 -17.12 8.11
C ALA A 282 10.63 -18.22 8.39
N SER A 283 11.84 -18.11 7.83
CA SER A 283 12.93 -19.05 8.07
C SER A 283 13.38 -19.07 9.54
N LEU A 284 13.54 -17.89 10.16
CA LEU A 284 13.90 -17.79 11.58
C LEU A 284 12.85 -18.44 12.49
N LYS A 285 11.55 -18.24 12.18
CA LYS A 285 10.47 -18.92 12.91
C LYS A 285 10.48 -20.43 12.72
N GLU A 286 10.74 -20.93 11.52
CA GLU A 286 10.87 -22.37 11.25
C GLU A 286 12.05 -22.99 12.02
N GLN A 287 13.17 -22.28 12.11
CA GLN A 287 14.32 -22.67 12.92
C GLN A 287 14.05 -22.63 14.43
N GLY A 288 12.90 -22.15 14.88
CA GLY A 288 12.54 -22.03 16.29
C GLY A 288 13.30 -20.93 17.02
N ALA A 289 13.68 -19.85 16.31
CA ALA A 289 14.24 -18.65 16.92
C ALA A 289 13.32 -18.12 18.03
N LYS A 290 13.91 -17.56 19.09
CA LYS A 290 13.18 -17.03 20.25
C LYS A 290 13.10 -15.51 20.16
N ILE A 291 12.51 -15.01 19.08
CA ILE A 291 12.34 -13.57 18.81
C ILE A 291 10.85 -13.27 18.91
N ASP A 292 10.51 -12.22 19.65
CA ASP A 292 9.12 -11.84 19.95
C ASP A 292 8.72 -10.49 19.31
N LEU A 293 9.70 -9.73 18.77
CA LEU A 293 9.48 -8.40 18.18
C LEU A 293 10.40 -8.21 16.97
N TRP A 294 9.85 -7.77 15.84
CA TRP A 294 10.57 -7.66 14.57
C TRP A 294 10.69 -6.21 14.11
N GLY A 295 11.90 -5.65 14.13
CA GLY A 295 12.19 -4.33 13.60
C GLY A 295 12.65 -4.41 12.15
N VAL A 296 11.80 -3.98 11.21
CA VAL A 296 12.07 -4.12 9.77
C VAL A 296 12.28 -2.75 9.13
N GLY A 297 13.40 -2.61 8.42
CA GLY A 297 13.87 -1.33 7.87
C GLY A 297 13.83 -1.27 6.35
N THR A 298 15.02 -1.31 5.73
CA THR A 298 15.25 -1.10 4.29
C THR A 298 14.27 -1.87 3.42
N LYS A 299 14.20 -3.19 3.56
CA LYS A 299 13.42 -4.06 2.67
C LYS A 299 11.91 -3.84 2.71
N LEU A 300 11.40 -3.32 3.82
CA LEU A 300 9.99 -2.97 3.99
C LEU A 300 9.69 -1.62 3.34
N VAL A 301 10.39 -0.57 3.77
CA VAL A 301 10.07 0.82 3.39
C VAL A 301 10.35 1.14 1.93
N THR A 302 11.27 0.41 1.29
CA THR A 302 11.61 0.60 -0.12
C THR A 302 10.98 -0.44 -1.02
N ALA A 303 10.24 -1.43 -0.48
CA ALA A 303 9.81 -2.62 -1.22
C ALA A 303 10.97 -3.21 -2.04
N PHE A 304 12.10 -3.48 -1.39
CA PHE A 304 13.42 -3.61 -2.02
C PHE A 304 13.49 -4.58 -3.20
N ASP A 305 12.79 -5.71 -3.11
CA ASP A 305 12.71 -6.75 -4.14
C ASP A 305 11.86 -6.35 -5.36
N GLN A 306 10.92 -5.42 -5.19
CA GLN A 306 10.12 -4.85 -6.27
C GLN A 306 9.67 -3.43 -5.91
N PRO A 307 10.48 -2.38 -6.18
CA PRO A 307 10.23 -1.02 -5.68
C PRO A 307 9.15 -0.24 -6.46
N ALA A 308 8.33 -0.93 -7.25
CA ALA A 308 7.22 -0.34 -8.00
C ALA A 308 6.08 -1.36 -8.23
N LEU A 309 4.83 -0.92 -8.03
CA LEU A 309 3.65 -1.74 -8.29
C LEU A 309 3.35 -1.91 -9.80
N GLY A 310 3.67 -0.89 -10.60
CA GLY A 310 3.40 -0.91 -12.04
C GLY A 310 1.95 -0.61 -12.43
N GLY A 311 1.22 0.15 -11.60
CA GLY A 311 -0.10 0.66 -11.94
C GLY A 311 -0.08 1.63 -13.12
N VAL A 312 -1.19 1.69 -13.82
CA VAL A 312 -1.40 2.46 -15.04
C VAL A 312 -2.74 3.17 -14.99
N TYR A 313 -2.83 4.30 -15.69
CA TYR A 313 -4.05 5.08 -15.85
C TYR A 313 -4.46 5.06 -17.33
N LYS A 314 -5.71 4.72 -17.63
CA LYS A 314 -6.16 4.47 -19.03
C LYS A 314 -7.55 5.02 -19.29
N LEU A 315 -7.68 5.74 -20.41
CA LEU A 315 -8.95 6.15 -21.01
C LEU A 315 -9.72 4.91 -21.50
N SER A 316 -11.00 4.82 -21.15
CA SER A 316 -11.87 3.69 -21.52
C SER A 316 -13.16 4.10 -22.23
N ALA A 317 -13.59 5.36 -22.08
CA ALA A 317 -14.69 5.94 -22.83
C ALA A 317 -14.56 7.47 -22.92
N ILE A 318 -15.15 8.08 -23.95
CA ILE A 318 -15.23 9.53 -24.13
C ILE A 318 -16.63 9.93 -24.59
N ARG A 319 -17.12 11.09 -24.17
CA ARG A 319 -18.41 11.65 -24.53
C ARG A 319 -18.28 13.13 -24.86
N PRO A 320 -18.30 13.50 -26.16
CA PRO A 320 -18.40 14.89 -26.55
C PRO A 320 -19.71 15.54 -26.04
N PRO A 321 -19.76 16.86 -25.84
CA PRO A 321 -20.96 17.55 -25.39
C PRO A 321 -22.20 17.22 -26.26
N GLY A 322 -23.29 16.81 -25.61
CA GLY A 322 -24.55 16.46 -26.28
C GLY A 322 -24.55 15.16 -27.09
N LYS A 323 -23.52 14.30 -26.94
CA LYS A 323 -23.43 13.00 -27.61
C LYS A 323 -23.47 11.85 -26.60
N GLU A 324 -23.62 10.64 -27.13
CA GLU A 324 -23.50 9.39 -26.35
C GLU A 324 -22.04 9.05 -26.01
N TRP A 325 -21.87 8.21 -24.99
CA TRP A 325 -20.57 7.64 -24.65
C TRP A 325 -20.01 6.78 -25.80
N GLN A 326 -18.74 6.96 -26.08
CA GLN A 326 -18.00 6.19 -27.08
C GLN A 326 -16.88 5.41 -26.41
N TYR A 327 -16.94 4.09 -26.51
CA TYR A 327 -15.92 3.21 -25.96
C TYR A 327 -14.54 3.46 -26.60
N ARG A 328 -13.49 3.32 -25.80
CA ARG A 328 -12.09 3.45 -26.20
C ARG A 328 -11.31 2.24 -25.71
N ILE A 329 -10.44 1.74 -26.59
CA ILE A 329 -9.55 0.62 -26.29
C ILE A 329 -8.14 0.94 -26.77
N LYS A 330 -7.14 0.57 -25.97
CA LYS A 330 -5.74 0.58 -26.35
C LYS A 330 -5.30 -0.86 -26.59
N ILE A 331 -4.91 -1.17 -27.83
CA ILE A 331 -4.36 -2.49 -28.19
C ILE A 331 -2.87 -2.55 -27.87
N SER A 332 -2.39 -3.74 -27.54
CA SER A 332 -0.97 -4.04 -27.38
C SER A 332 -0.64 -5.38 -28.01
N GLU A 333 0.62 -5.56 -28.41
CA GLU A 333 1.16 -6.88 -28.83
C GLU A 333 1.04 -7.93 -27.72
N GLN A 334 1.08 -7.50 -26.46
CA GLN A 334 0.84 -8.36 -25.30
C GLN A 334 -0.64 -8.25 -24.89
N ALA A 335 -1.39 -9.34 -25.00
CA ALA A 335 -2.84 -9.36 -24.71
C ALA A 335 -3.19 -8.79 -23.33
N ILE A 336 -2.37 -9.08 -22.31
CA ILE A 336 -2.53 -8.56 -20.93
C ILE A 336 -2.42 -7.03 -20.84
N LYS A 337 -1.79 -6.37 -21.81
CA LYS A 337 -1.64 -4.91 -21.85
C LYS A 337 -2.75 -4.19 -22.63
N THR A 338 -3.73 -4.94 -23.16
CA THR A 338 -4.92 -4.37 -23.80
C THR A 338 -5.92 -3.91 -22.75
N SER A 339 -6.33 -2.64 -22.81
CA SER A 339 -7.22 -2.04 -21.81
C SER A 339 -8.65 -2.60 -21.89
N ASN A 340 -9.40 -2.45 -20.80
CA ASN A 340 -10.84 -2.73 -20.78
C ASN A 340 -11.61 -1.43 -21.13
N PRO A 341 -12.59 -1.47 -22.06
CA PRO A 341 -13.42 -0.32 -22.41
C PRO A 341 -14.52 -0.08 -21.36
N GLY A 342 -15.14 1.11 -21.38
CA GLY A 342 -16.38 1.39 -20.64
C GLY A 342 -16.19 2.02 -19.26
N MET A 343 -17.26 2.09 -18.47
CA MET A 343 -17.30 2.61 -17.10
C MET A 343 -17.22 1.45 -16.11
N LEU A 344 -16.01 1.07 -15.74
CA LEU A 344 -15.75 -0.19 -15.06
C LEU A 344 -16.10 -0.12 -13.57
N GLN A 345 -16.77 -1.15 -13.07
CA GLN A 345 -17.01 -1.43 -11.65
C GLN A 345 -16.49 -2.83 -11.32
N VAL A 346 -16.23 -3.11 -10.05
CA VAL A 346 -15.84 -4.44 -9.57
C VAL A 346 -16.86 -4.93 -8.56
N ARG A 347 -17.43 -6.11 -8.81
CA ARG A 347 -18.33 -6.81 -7.91
C ARG A 347 -17.62 -8.01 -7.33
N ARG A 348 -17.45 -8.02 -6.01
CA ARG A 348 -16.82 -9.13 -5.27
C ARG A 348 -17.87 -10.11 -4.77
N PHE A 349 -17.73 -11.37 -5.20
CA PHE A 349 -18.52 -12.50 -4.71
C PHE A 349 -17.70 -13.37 -3.77
N ALA A 350 -18.33 -14.43 -3.24
CA ALA A 350 -17.60 -15.48 -2.53
C ALA A 350 -16.65 -16.24 -3.48
N GLY A 351 -15.36 -15.89 -3.41
CA GLY A 351 -14.27 -16.58 -4.10
C GLY A 351 -14.08 -16.23 -5.58
N ALA A 352 -14.64 -15.12 -6.07
CA ALA A 352 -14.30 -14.55 -7.36
C ALA A 352 -14.71 -13.06 -7.43
N ASP A 353 -13.97 -12.28 -8.22
CA ASP A 353 -14.31 -10.89 -8.53
C ASP A 353 -14.68 -10.74 -10.02
N MET A 354 -15.70 -9.93 -10.27
CA MET A 354 -16.23 -9.65 -11.60
C MET A 354 -16.05 -8.18 -11.94
N ILE A 355 -15.33 -7.89 -13.01
CA ILE A 355 -15.22 -6.54 -13.58
C ILE A 355 -16.33 -6.38 -14.62
N PHE A 356 -17.18 -5.37 -14.49
CA PHE A 356 -18.29 -5.13 -15.40
C PHE A 356 -18.39 -3.66 -15.82
N ASP A 357 -19.10 -3.39 -16.90
CA ASP A 357 -19.30 -2.05 -17.44
C ASP A 357 -20.69 -1.50 -17.08
N GLN A 358 -20.73 -0.40 -16.35
CA GLN A 358 -21.97 0.25 -15.94
C GLN A 358 -22.70 0.99 -17.07
N LEU A 359 -22.04 1.25 -18.21
CA LEU A 359 -22.71 1.83 -19.38
C LEU A 359 -23.55 0.79 -20.14
N GLY A 360 -23.25 -0.50 -19.96
CA GLY A 360 -23.92 -1.62 -20.63
C GLY A 360 -25.26 -2.04 -20.01
N GLY A 361 -25.68 -1.41 -18.91
CA GLY A 361 -26.87 -1.80 -18.14
C GLY A 361 -26.56 -2.77 -17.01
N GLU A 362 -27.56 -3.55 -16.58
CA GLU A 362 -27.39 -4.53 -15.49
C GLU A 362 -26.46 -5.68 -15.94
N PRO A 363 -25.39 -5.99 -15.19
CA PRO A 363 -24.46 -7.05 -15.57
C PRO A 363 -25.11 -8.43 -15.49
N VAL A 364 -24.74 -9.33 -16.42
CA VAL A 364 -25.03 -10.76 -16.21
C VAL A 364 -24.00 -11.35 -15.26
N HIS A 365 -24.40 -12.30 -14.41
CA HIS A 365 -23.50 -12.90 -13.42
C HIS A 365 -22.64 -14.04 -14.01
N THR A 366 -22.03 -13.81 -15.18
CA THR A 366 -21.08 -14.73 -15.82
C THR A 366 -19.71 -14.09 -15.90
N ILE A 367 -18.76 -14.67 -15.18
CA ILE A 367 -17.37 -14.22 -15.11
C ILE A 367 -16.54 -15.03 -16.13
N VAL A 368 -15.77 -14.35 -16.97
CA VAL A 368 -14.90 -14.94 -17.98
C VAL A 368 -13.46 -14.49 -17.73
N ASP A 369 -12.53 -15.44 -17.69
CA ASP A 369 -11.10 -15.14 -17.59
C ASP A 369 -10.65 -14.37 -18.84
N PRO A 370 -9.95 -13.22 -18.67
CA PRO A 370 -9.57 -12.37 -19.80
C PRO A 370 -8.51 -12.99 -20.72
N LEU A 371 -7.82 -14.04 -20.30
CA LEU A 371 -6.76 -14.71 -21.06
C LEU A 371 -7.17 -16.12 -21.54
N ASP A 372 -8.19 -16.71 -20.93
CA ASP A 372 -8.67 -18.05 -21.29
C ASP A 372 -10.21 -18.11 -21.28
N LEU A 373 -10.82 -17.94 -22.46
CA LEU A 373 -12.28 -17.97 -22.65
C LEU A 373 -12.95 -19.29 -22.21
N THR A 374 -12.18 -20.37 -22.04
CA THR A 374 -12.71 -21.65 -21.56
C THR A 374 -12.90 -21.64 -20.04
N ARG A 375 -12.17 -20.76 -19.32
CA ARG A 375 -12.35 -20.53 -17.89
C ARG A 375 -13.43 -19.49 -17.66
N ARG A 376 -14.62 -19.99 -17.31
CA ARG A 376 -15.78 -19.16 -16.98
C ARG A 376 -16.49 -19.69 -15.74
N ARG A 377 -17.16 -18.81 -15.02
CA ARG A 377 -17.93 -19.13 -13.83
C ARG A 377 -19.26 -18.38 -13.87
N ASN A 378 -20.35 -19.13 -13.78
CA ASN A 378 -21.67 -18.56 -13.53
C ASN A 378 -21.86 -18.40 -12.02
N VAL A 379 -22.29 -17.21 -11.62
CA VAL A 379 -22.63 -16.88 -10.24
C VAL A 379 -24.15 -16.76 -10.15
N PRO A 380 -24.82 -17.31 -9.12
CA PRO A 380 -26.26 -17.14 -8.96
C PRO A 380 -26.68 -15.66 -8.87
N ASP A 381 -27.84 -15.30 -9.41
CA ASP A 381 -28.35 -13.92 -9.40
C ASP A 381 -28.54 -13.36 -7.97
N ASN A 382 -28.91 -14.23 -7.03
CA ASN A 382 -29.09 -13.90 -5.61
C ASN A 382 -27.82 -14.04 -4.76
N ALA A 383 -26.65 -14.24 -5.37
CA ALA A 383 -25.40 -14.36 -4.63
C ALA A 383 -25.07 -13.04 -3.91
N ALA A 384 -24.72 -13.15 -2.62
CA ALA A 384 -24.24 -12.01 -1.85
C ALA A 384 -22.96 -11.44 -2.48
N HIS A 385 -22.92 -10.13 -2.62
CA HIS A 385 -21.81 -9.42 -3.25
C HIS A 385 -21.58 -8.04 -2.65
N GLU A 386 -20.42 -7.46 -2.96
CA GLU A 386 -20.01 -6.11 -2.59
C GLU A 386 -19.47 -5.42 -3.86
N ASP A 387 -20.04 -4.28 -4.24
CA ASP A 387 -19.44 -3.42 -5.28
C ASP A 387 -18.32 -2.60 -4.64
N LEU A 388 -17.12 -2.69 -5.20
CA LEU A 388 -15.90 -2.23 -4.52
C LEU A 388 -15.57 -0.76 -4.74
N LEU A 389 -15.91 -0.17 -5.89
CA LEU A 389 -15.73 1.27 -6.10
C LEU A 389 -16.91 2.03 -5.51
N VAL A 390 -16.61 2.93 -4.58
CA VAL A 390 -17.59 3.79 -3.93
C VAL A 390 -17.41 5.25 -4.33
N PRO A 391 -18.48 6.07 -4.30
CA PRO A 391 -18.41 7.50 -4.55
C PRO A 391 -17.44 8.21 -3.61
N ILE A 392 -16.44 8.92 -4.15
CA ILE A 392 -15.48 9.75 -3.39
C ILE A 392 -15.76 11.23 -3.60
N PHE A 393 -15.78 11.65 -4.86
CA PHE A 393 -16.17 13.00 -5.26
C PHE A 393 -17.36 12.95 -6.21
N ARG A 394 -18.25 13.93 -6.07
CA ARG A 394 -19.30 14.24 -7.04
C ARG A 394 -19.24 15.71 -7.39
N GLN A 395 -19.12 16.01 -8.68
CA GLN A 395 -18.95 17.36 -9.21
C GLN A 395 -17.82 18.12 -8.48
N GLY A 396 -16.69 17.44 -8.24
CA GLY A 396 -15.54 17.99 -7.53
C GLY A 396 -15.71 18.20 -6.03
N LYS A 397 -16.85 17.83 -5.43
CA LYS A 397 -17.08 17.90 -3.98
C LYS A 397 -16.96 16.53 -3.35
N ARG A 398 -16.22 16.44 -2.24
CA ARG A 398 -16.09 15.18 -1.48
C ARG A 398 -17.46 14.77 -0.92
N VAL A 399 -17.86 13.54 -1.20
CA VAL A 399 -19.07 12.90 -0.66
C VAL A 399 -18.74 11.69 0.23
N TYR A 400 -17.48 11.25 0.25
CA TYR A 400 -16.99 10.17 1.09
C TYR A 400 -16.46 10.67 2.42
N GLU A 401 -16.87 10.05 3.52
CA GLU A 401 -16.27 10.28 4.84
C GLU A 401 -15.00 9.44 4.98
N LEU A 402 -13.87 10.09 5.28
CA LEU A 402 -12.60 9.41 5.45
C LEU A 402 -12.62 8.57 6.75
N PRO A 403 -12.38 7.26 6.67
CA PRO A 403 -12.28 6.42 7.86
C PRO A 403 -11.00 6.74 8.63
N SER A 404 -11.00 6.45 9.93
CA SER A 404 -9.77 6.47 10.72
C SER A 404 -8.80 5.37 10.27
N ILE A 405 -7.50 5.57 10.51
CA ILE A 405 -6.48 4.58 10.17
C ILE A 405 -6.72 3.22 10.85
N GLU A 406 -7.34 3.21 12.03
CA GLU A 406 -7.76 1.98 12.72
C GLU A 406 -8.90 1.27 12.00
N GLN A 407 -9.91 1.99 11.52
CA GLN A 407 -10.98 1.42 10.70
C GLN A 407 -10.44 0.81 9.40
N ILE A 408 -9.45 1.46 8.79
CA ILE A 408 -8.74 0.95 7.60
C ILE A 408 -8.02 -0.37 7.93
N ARG A 409 -7.30 -0.43 9.06
CA ARG A 409 -6.63 -1.65 9.53
C ARG A 409 -7.60 -2.79 9.83
N THR A 410 -8.72 -2.49 10.49
CA THR A 410 -9.78 -3.47 10.75
C THR A 410 -10.36 -4.00 9.44
N ARG A 411 -10.63 -3.13 8.47
CA ARG A 411 -11.08 -3.55 7.13
C ARG A 411 -10.05 -4.45 6.46
N ARG A 412 -8.76 -4.11 6.53
CA ARG A 412 -7.67 -4.91 5.96
C ARG A 412 -7.60 -6.31 6.55
N ALA A 413 -7.68 -6.42 7.88
CA ALA A 413 -7.72 -7.72 8.56
C ALA A 413 -8.95 -8.54 8.12
N ALA A 414 -10.15 -7.95 8.19
CA ALA A 414 -11.39 -8.61 7.79
C ALA A 414 -11.39 -9.02 6.31
N GLN A 415 -10.77 -8.24 5.43
CA GLN A 415 -10.62 -8.59 4.02
C GLN A 415 -9.67 -9.78 3.85
N LEU A 416 -8.49 -9.79 4.46
CA LEU A 416 -7.56 -10.91 4.38
C LEU A 416 -8.14 -12.22 4.93
N ASP A 417 -8.99 -12.15 5.96
CA ASP A 417 -9.65 -13.32 6.55
C ASP A 417 -10.66 -13.98 5.60
N ARG A 418 -11.17 -13.24 4.59
CA ARG A 418 -12.07 -13.80 3.56
C ARG A 418 -11.36 -14.69 2.55
N PHE A 419 -10.02 -14.67 2.50
CA PHE A 419 -9.24 -15.42 1.51
C PHE A 419 -8.56 -16.63 2.15
N HIS A 420 -8.61 -17.74 1.42
CA HIS A 420 -7.93 -18.98 1.78
C HIS A 420 -6.41 -18.76 1.90
N ASP A 421 -5.75 -19.45 2.83
CA ASP A 421 -4.31 -19.30 3.11
C ASP A 421 -3.41 -19.51 1.89
N GLY A 422 -3.87 -20.31 0.94
CA GLY A 422 -3.15 -20.51 -0.31
C GLY A 422 -3.09 -19.28 -1.23
N VAL A 423 -3.95 -18.25 -1.05
CA VAL A 423 -3.77 -16.93 -1.69
C VAL A 423 -2.72 -16.09 -0.94
N LYS A 424 -2.58 -16.32 0.37
CA LYS A 424 -1.71 -15.53 1.27
C LYS A 424 -0.27 -16.05 1.34
N ARG A 425 -0.01 -17.30 0.91
CA ARG A 425 1.34 -17.90 0.94
C ARG A 425 2.32 -17.18 0.01
N PHE A 426 3.59 -17.17 0.39
CA PHE A 426 4.64 -16.47 -0.36
C PHE A 426 5.09 -17.23 -1.61
N VAL A 427 5.16 -18.57 -1.52
CA VAL A 427 5.65 -19.41 -2.61
C VAL A 427 4.47 -19.96 -3.40
N ASN A 428 4.43 -19.66 -4.70
CA ASN A 428 3.43 -20.13 -5.65
C ASN A 428 1.97 -19.89 -5.16
N PRO A 429 1.56 -18.66 -4.80
CA PRO A 429 0.20 -18.41 -4.33
C PRO A 429 -0.86 -18.86 -5.34
N HIS A 430 -1.99 -19.37 -4.84
CA HIS A 430 -3.15 -19.62 -5.68
C HIS A 430 -3.66 -18.30 -6.25
N ARG A 431 -3.89 -18.29 -7.57
CA ARG A 431 -4.48 -17.13 -8.24
C ARG A 431 -5.95 -17.03 -7.85
N TYR A 432 -6.31 -15.92 -7.23
CA TYR A 432 -7.70 -15.60 -6.97
C TYR A 432 -8.44 -15.37 -8.31
N PRO A 433 -9.61 -15.96 -8.53
CA PRO A 433 -10.34 -15.78 -9.78
C PRO A 433 -10.84 -14.34 -9.96
N VAL A 434 -10.32 -13.66 -10.97
CA VAL A 434 -10.78 -12.32 -11.39
C VAL A 434 -11.04 -12.36 -12.89
N GLY A 435 -12.23 -11.93 -13.31
CA GLY A 435 -12.60 -11.98 -14.71
C GLY A 435 -13.51 -10.84 -15.13
N LEU A 436 -13.72 -10.75 -16.44
CA LEU A 436 -14.67 -9.81 -17.02
C LEU A 436 -16.06 -10.43 -16.99
N GLU A 437 -17.07 -9.60 -16.75
CA GLU A 437 -18.45 -9.93 -17.06
C GLU A 437 -18.58 -10.25 -18.57
N LYS A 438 -19.49 -11.16 -18.92
CA LYS A 438 -19.61 -11.72 -20.28
C LYS A 438 -19.84 -10.66 -21.37
N ASN A 439 -20.74 -9.71 -21.16
CA ASN A 439 -21.02 -8.65 -22.14
C ASN A 439 -19.82 -7.73 -22.31
N LEU A 440 -19.10 -7.40 -21.23
CA LEU A 440 -17.85 -6.65 -21.29
C LEU A 440 -16.74 -7.44 -22.00
N PHE A 441 -16.64 -8.75 -21.77
CA PHE A 441 -15.69 -9.61 -22.48
C PHE A 441 -15.96 -9.59 -23.99
N ASP A 442 -17.22 -9.73 -24.39
CA ASP A 442 -17.63 -9.71 -25.81
C ASP A 442 -17.41 -8.34 -26.43
N LEU A 443 -17.77 -7.26 -25.73
CA LEU A 443 -17.52 -5.88 -26.14
C LEU A 443 -16.03 -5.64 -26.38
N LYS A 444 -15.18 -6.04 -25.42
CA LYS A 444 -13.72 -5.94 -25.53
C LYS A 444 -13.22 -6.72 -26.75
N THR A 445 -13.68 -7.96 -26.93
CA THR A 445 -13.27 -8.82 -28.04
C THR A 445 -13.63 -8.19 -29.38
N ARG A 446 -14.87 -7.70 -29.51
CA ARG A 446 -15.34 -7.01 -30.72
C ARG A 446 -14.51 -5.77 -31.03
N LEU A 447 -14.27 -4.89 -30.05
CA LEU A 447 -13.44 -3.69 -30.26
C LEU A 447 -11.99 -4.03 -30.65
N ILE A 448 -11.44 -5.14 -30.15
CA ILE A 448 -10.11 -5.63 -30.58
C ILE A 448 -10.13 -6.06 -32.05
N LEU A 449 -11.15 -6.81 -32.48
CA LEU A 449 -11.29 -7.27 -33.86
C LEU A 449 -11.48 -6.09 -34.82
N GLU A 450 -12.37 -5.15 -34.48
CA GLU A 450 -12.62 -3.92 -35.25
C GLU A 450 -11.32 -3.13 -35.44
N ALA A 451 -10.57 -2.88 -34.37
CA ALA A 451 -9.33 -2.10 -34.45
C ALA A 451 -8.16 -2.86 -35.11
N ARG A 452 -8.26 -4.19 -35.29
CA ARG A 452 -7.33 -5.00 -36.10
C ARG A 452 -7.78 -5.15 -37.55
N GLY A 453 -8.95 -4.62 -37.93
CA GLY A 453 -9.52 -4.77 -39.27
C GLY A 453 -10.02 -6.17 -39.59
N ALA A 454 -10.28 -7.00 -38.58
CA ALA A 454 -10.93 -8.30 -38.78
C ALA A 454 -12.44 -8.10 -38.98
N ALA A 455 -13.05 -8.88 -39.86
CA ALA A 455 -14.51 -8.91 -39.99
C ALA A 455 -15.13 -9.42 -38.68
N VAL A 456 -16.11 -8.67 -38.16
CA VAL A 456 -16.81 -8.92 -36.89
C VAL A 456 -18.06 -9.73 -37.11
#